data_AF-A0A9E5Q568-F1
#
_entry.id   AF-A0A9E5Q568-F1
#
_cell.length_a   1.000
_cell.length_b   1.000
_cell.length_c   1.000
_cell.angle_alpha   90.00
_cell.angle_beta   90.00
_cell.angle_gamma   90.00
#
_symmetry.space_group_name_H-M   'P 1'
#
loop_
_entity.id
_entity.type
_entity.pdbx_description
1 polymer ?
#
loop_
_entity_poly.entity_id
_entity_poly.type
_entity_poly.pdbx_seq_one_letter_code
_entity_poly.pdbx_strand_id
1 'polypeptide(L)'
;GGGAPDDWVERHVYTPLTYAGPVLMLAIDVALFGLPGLAVWAAQMLWIPLWAAGVINGVGHYFGYRSYEVQDASRNIVPWGLLIGGEELHNNHHAFASS
;
A
#
# COMPACT_ATOMS: atom_id res chain seq x y z
N GLY A 1 -14.31 -1.73 -3.60
CA GLY A 1 -15.15 -0.61 -3.12
C GLY A 1 -16.62 -0.95 -3.32
N GLY A 2 -17.41 -0.99 -2.25
CA GLY A 2 -18.81 -1.47 -2.29
C GLY A 2 -19.86 -0.48 -2.80
N GLY A 3 -19.45 0.61 -3.47
CA GLY A 3 -20.33 1.75 -3.76
C GLY A 3 -20.38 2.24 -5.22
N ALA A 4 -19.62 1.64 -6.14
CA ALA A 4 -19.66 2.01 -7.56
C ALA A 4 -20.36 0.89 -8.36
N PRO A 5 -21.70 0.93 -8.53
CA PRO A 5 -22.37 -0.01 -9.41
C PRO A 5 -21.91 0.30 -10.84
N ASP A 6 -21.20 -0.64 -11.45
CA ASP A 6 -20.70 -0.61 -12.84
C ASP A 6 -19.45 0.25 -13.14
N ASP A 7 -18.41 0.20 -12.30
CA ASP A 7 -17.09 0.69 -12.76
C ASP A 7 -16.53 -0.22 -13.87
N TRP A 8 -16.47 0.32 -15.08
CA TRP A 8 -15.91 -0.35 -16.25
C TRP A 8 -14.42 -0.69 -16.05
N VAL A 9 -13.65 0.21 -15.43
CA VAL A 9 -12.20 0.03 -15.23
C VAL A 9 -11.96 -1.08 -14.23
N GLU A 10 -12.68 -1.10 -13.11
CA GLU A 10 -12.63 -2.21 -12.16
C GLU A 10 -12.88 -3.56 -12.83
N ARG A 11 -13.93 -3.64 -13.67
CA ARG A 11 -14.34 -4.91 -14.30
C ARG A 11 -13.44 -5.40 -15.42
N HIS A 12 -12.83 -4.49 -16.18
CA HIS A 12 -12.08 -4.86 -17.38
C HIS A 12 -10.57 -4.71 -17.22
N VAL A 13 -10.12 -3.90 -16.26
CA VAL A 13 -8.70 -3.60 -16.05
C VAL A 13 -8.26 -4.11 -14.69
N TYR A 14 -8.76 -3.56 -13.58
CA TYR A 14 -8.19 -3.86 -12.26
C TYR A 14 -8.45 -5.29 -11.81
N THR A 15 -9.70 -5.76 -11.84
CA THR A 15 -10.04 -7.11 -11.40
C THR A 15 -9.38 -8.19 -12.27
N PRO A 16 -9.50 -8.16 -13.62
CA PRO A 16 -8.92 -9.23 -14.45
C PRO A 16 -7.39 -9.22 -14.46
N LEU A 17 -6.76 -8.04 -14.29
CA LEU A 17 -5.31 -7.87 -14.38
C LEU A 17 -4.63 -7.68 -13.02
N THR A 18 -5.31 -8.06 -11.93
CA THR A 18 -4.79 -7.94 -10.54
C THR A 18 -3.34 -8.43 -10.40
N TYR A 19 -3.00 -9.53 -11.06
CA TYR A 19 -1.66 -10.14 -11.00
C TYR A 19 -0.74 -9.78 -12.16
N ALA A 20 -1.23 -9.04 -13.17
CA ALA A 20 -0.45 -8.74 -14.37
C ALA A 20 0.80 -7.90 -14.04
N GLY A 21 0.68 -6.93 -13.12
CA GLY A 21 1.80 -6.11 -12.67
C GLY A 21 2.94 -6.94 -12.06
N PRO A 22 2.69 -7.69 -10.96
CA PRO A 22 3.71 -8.55 -10.35
C PRO A 22 4.32 -9.58 -11.30
N VAL A 23 3.50 -10.20 -12.18
CA VAL A 23 3.98 -11.19 -13.15
C VAL A 23 4.85 -10.55 -14.24
N LEU A 24 4.46 -9.39 -14.75
CA LEU A 24 5.24 -8.65 -15.74
C LEU A 24 6.58 -8.20 -15.14
N MET A 25 6.58 -7.72 -13.90
CA MET A 25 7.80 -7.35 -13.18
C MET A 25 8.74 -8.55 -13.02
N LEU A 26 8.20 -9.72 -12.61
CA LEU A 26 8.97 -10.97 -12.51
C LEU A 26 9.62 -11.33 -13.85
N ALA A 27 8.84 -11.27 -14.93
CA ALA A 27 9.34 -11.59 -16.26
C ALA A 27 10.47 -10.63 -16.68
N ILE A 28 10.32 -9.34 -16.40
CA ILE A 28 11.35 -8.33 -16.69
C ILE A 28 12.61 -8.59 -15.86
N ASP A 29 12.49 -8.79 -14.55
CA ASP A 29 13.65 -9.01 -13.68
C ASP A 29 14.41 -10.29 -14.04
N VAL A 30 13.69 -11.39 -14.34
CA VAL A 30 14.32 -12.64 -14.78
C VAL A 30 14.94 -12.47 -16.17
N ALA A 31 14.30 -11.73 -17.09
CA ALA A 31 14.88 -11.47 -18.41
C ALA A 31 16.16 -10.63 -18.33
N LEU A 32 16.24 -9.67 -17.41
CA LEU A 32 17.39 -8.78 -17.26
C LEU A 32 18.51 -9.38 -16.40
N PHE A 33 18.18 -10.15 -15.36
CA PHE A 33 19.14 -10.61 -14.35
C PHE A 33 19.25 -12.13 -14.23
N GLY A 34 18.46 -12.91 -14.96
CA GLY A 34 18.44 -14.37 -14.87
C GLY A 34 17.92 -14.87 -13.52
N LEU A 35 18.53 -15.94 -12.98
CA LEU A 35 18.17 -16.51 -11.67
C LEU A 35 18.20 -15.48 -10.51
N PRO A 36 19.23 -14.60 -10.39
CA PRO A 36 19.22 -13.50 -9.44
C PRO A 36 17.99 -12.57 -9.53
N GLY A 37 17.36 -12.46 -10.71
CA GLY A 37 16.14 -11.67 -10.91
C GLY A 37 14.99 -12.11 -10.01
N LEU A 38 14.91 -13.39 -9.64
CA LEU A 38 13.92 -13.89 -8.67
C LEU A 38 14.08 -13.24 -7.29
N ALA A 39 15.33 -13.04 -6.86
CA ALA A 39 15.63 -12.41 -5.57
C ALA A 39 15.33 -10.91 -5.59
N VAL A 40 15.62 -10.23 -6.71
CA VAL A 40 15.28 -8.82 -6.93
C VAL A 40 13.76 -8.63 -6.86
N TRP A 41 13.01 -9.44 -7.61
CA TRP A 41 11.55 -9.42 -7.61
C TRP A 41 10.98 -9.66 -6.21
N ALA A 42 11.48 -10.66 -5.49
CA ALA A 42 11.05 -10.95 -4.12
C ALA A 42 11.32 -9.78 -3.17
N ALA A 43 12.48 -9.14 -3.27
CA ALA A 43 12.80 -7.95 -2.47
C ALA A 43 11.83 -6.80 -2.77
N GLN A 44 11.47 -6.58 -4.03
CA GLN A 44 10.49 -5.57 -4.42
C GLN A 44 9.08 -5.89 -3.88
N MET A 45 8.64 -7.15 -3.94
CA MET A 45 7.36 -7.58 -3.38
C MET A 45 7.29 -7.41 -1.86
N LEU A 46 8.40 -7.60 -1.16
CA LEU A 46 8.48 -7.44 0.30
C LEU A 46 8.61 -5.97 0.73
N TRP A 47 9.06 -5.08 -0.14
CA TRP A 47 9.32 -3.68 0.21
C TRP A 47 8.09 -2.99 0.80
N ILE A 48 6.96 -3.01 0.08
CA ILE A 48 5.73 -2.34 0.51
C ILE A 48 5.18 -2.93 1.82
N PRO A 49 4.90 -4.24 1.95
CA PRO A 49 4.32 -4.76 3.18
C PRO A 49 5.24 -4.57 4.40
N LEU A 50 6.57 -4.67 4.23
CA LEU A 50 7.51 -4.46 5.32
C LEU A 50 7.51 -3.00 5.80
N TRP A 51 7.65 -2.05 4.89
CA TRP A 51 7.76 -0.64 5.24
C TRP A 51 6.41 -0.01 5.59
N ALA A 52 5.38 -0.22 4.78
CA ALA A 52 4.05 0.34 5.00
C ALA A 52 3.37 -0.30 6.22
N ALA A 53 3.14 -1.61 6.18
CA ALA A 53 2.41 -2.29 7.24
C ALA A 53 3.25 -2.52 8.52
N GLY A 54 4.57 -2.64 8.39
CA GLY A 54 5.46 -2.80 9.55
C GLY A 54 5.87 -1.46 10.15
N VAL A 55 6.68 -0.70 9.42
CA VAL A 55 7.34 0.50 9.96
C VAL A 55 6.40 1.68 10.09
N ILE A 56 5.73 2.07 9.00
CA ILE A 56 4.90 3.27 8.96
C ILE A 56 3.68 3.13 9.86
N ASN A 57 2.99 1.98 9.81
CA ASN A 57 1.89 1.68 10.73
C ASN A 57 2.34 1.74 12.21
N GLY A 58 3.49 1.12 12.53
CA GLY A 58 4.06 1.15 13.89
C GLY A 58 4.39 2.58 14.35
N VAL A 59 5.05 3.38 13.50
CA VAL A 59 5.32 4.80 13.77
C VAL A 59 4.01 5.56 13.92
N GLY A 60 3.00 5.27 13.10
CA GLY A 60 1.71 5.92 13.09
C GLY A 60 0.90 5.65 14.35
N HIS A 61 1.20 4.59 15.11
CA HIS A 61 0.61 4.35 16.42
C HIS A 61 1.45 4.84 17.60
N TYR A 62 2.69 5.28 17.36
CA TYR A 62 3.61 5.72 18.42
C TYR A 62 3.88 7.23 18.39
N PHE A 63 4.09 7.81 17.22
CA PHE A 63 4.56 9.18 17.02
C PHE A 63 3.79 9.91 15.93
N GLY A 64 3.56 11.21 16.13
CA GLY A 64 2.78 12.04 15.21
C GLY A 64 1.70 12.86 15.90
N TYR A 65 0.80 13.44 15.11
CA TYR A 65 -0.29 14.29 15.58
C TYR A 65 -1.65 13.61 15.43
N ARG A 66 -2.66 14.08 16.18
CA ARG A 66 -4.03 13.59 16.09
C ARG A 66 -4.94 14.72 15.68
N SER A 67 -5.66 14.51 14.58
CA SER A 67 -6.73 15.39 14.12
C SER A 67 -8.07 15.01 14.76
N TYR A 68 -8.26 13.73 15.09
CA TYR A 68 -9.50 13.17 15.62
C TYR A 68 -9.27 12.28 16.84
N GLU A 69 -10.25 12.31 17.75
CA GLU A 69 -10.28 11.46 18.93
C GLU A 69 -10.87 10.08 18.56
N VAL A 70 -10.05 9.04 18.72
CA VAL A 70 -10.37 7.64 18.45
C VAL A 70 -9.83 6.78 19.59
N GLN A 71 -10.44 5.62 19.84
CA GLN A 71 -10.08 4.78 20.99
C GLN A 71 -8.68 4.16 20.87
N ASP A 72 -8.13 4.08 19.66
CA ASP A 72 -6.80 3.56 19.42
C ASP A 72 -5.71 4.66 19.49
N ALA A 73 -4.45 4.25 19.38
CA ALA A 73 -3.30 5.13 19.45
C ALA A 73 -2.92 5.77 18.10
N SER A 74 -3.79 5.71 17.08
CA SER A 74 -3.49 6.19 15.73
C SER A 74 -3.15 7.69 15.70
N ARG A 75 -2.11 8.02 14.93
CA ARG A 75 -1.55 9.36 14.71
C ARG A 75 -1.20 9.50 13.23
N ASN A 76 -1.33 10.72 12.72
CA ASN A 76 -0.84 11.06 11.38
C ASN A 76 0.68 11.33 11.43
N ILE A 77 1.39 10.90 10.39
CA ILE A 77 2.81 11.16 10.17
C ILE A 77 2.97 12.30 9.14
N VAL A 78 4.13 13.00 9.17
CA VAL A 78 4.52 14.09 8.26
C VAL A 78 4.24 13.78 6.77
N PRO A 79 3.98 14.80 5.93
CA PRO A 79 3.27 14.67 4.65
C PRO A 79 4.17 14.20 3.50
N TRP A 80 4.60 12.95 3.54
CA TRP A 80 5.23 12.23 2.43
C TRP A 80 4.28 11.23 1.75
N GLY A 81 2.96 11.42 1.84
CA GLY A 81 1.95 10.40 1.56
C GLY A 81 2.01 9.85 0.15
N LEU A 82 2.52 10.63 -0.79
CA LEU A 82 2.81 10.19 -2.15
C LEU A 82 3.81 9.02 -2.19
N LEU A 83 4.82 9.03 -1.32
CA LEU A 83 5.90 8.03 -1.26
C LEU A 83 5.46 6.74 -0.56
N ILE A 84 4.41 6.79 0.24
CA ILE A 84 3.95 5.67 1.08
C ILE A 84 2.50 5.27 0.83
N GLY A 85 1.93 5.68 -0.32
CA GLY A 85 0.59 5.28 -0.72
C GLY A 85 -0.55 5.83 0.17
N GLY A 86 -0.31 6.94 0.88
CA GLY A 86 -1.31 7.60 1.73
C GLY A 86 -1.43 7.07 3.16
N GLU A 87 -0.62 6.09 3.55
CA GLU A 87 -0.59 5.47 4.90
C GLU A 87 -0.23 6.47 6.03
N GLU A 88 0.19 7.69 5.69
CA GLU A 88 0.55 8.72 6.66
C GLU A 88 -0.66 9.31 7.41
N LEU A 89 -1.84 9.31 6.79
CA LEU A 89 -3.05 9.89 7.36
C LEU A 89 -3.79 8.86 8.23
N HIS A 90 -3.03 8.12 9.04
CA HIS A 90 -3.50 6.97 9.78
C HIS A 90 -4.60 7.32 10.79
N ASN A 91 -4.45 8.43 11.54
CA ASN A 91 -5.48 8.87 12.48
C ASN A 91 -6.78 9.28 11.78
N ASN A 92 -6.69 9.86 10.59
CA ASN A 92 -7.87 10.18 9.80
C ASN A 92 -8.51 8.90 9.25
N HIS A 93 -7.72 7.95 8.77
CA HIS A 93 -8.19 6.66 8.27
C HIS A 93 -8.92 5.87 9.36
N HIS A 94 -8.39 5.81 10.59
CA HIS A 94 -9.06 5.15 11.72
C HIS A 94 -10.34 5.86 12.17
N ALA A 95 -10.41 7.19 12.05
CA ALA A 95 -11.63 7.95 12.35
C ALA A 95 -12.74 7.75 11.30
N PHE A 96 -12.36 7.49 10.04
CA PHE A 96 -13.27 7.42 8.89
C PHE A 96 -13.01 6.20 8.01
N ALA A 97 -12.81 5.02 8.60
CA ALA A 97 -12.44 3.80 7.86
C ALA A 97 -13.50 3.32 6.85
N SER A 98 -14.72 3.86 6.91
CA SER A 98 -15.88 3.49 6.11
C SER A 98 -16.42 4.58 5.17
N SER A 99 -15.69 5.69 4.97
CA SER A 99 -16.15 6.84 4.16
C SER A 99 -15.65 6.79 2.72
#